data_AF-A0A095AY08-F1
#
_entry.id   AF-A0A095AY08-F1
#
_cell.length_a   1.000
_cell.length_b   1.000
_cell.length_c   1.000
_cell.angle_alpha   90.00
_cell.angle_beta   90.00
_cell.angle_gamma   90.00
#
_symmetry.space_group_name_H-M   'P 1'
#
loop_
_entity.id
_entity.type
_entity.pdbx_description
1 polymer ?
#
loop_
_entity_poly.entity_id
_entity_poly.type
_entity_poly.pdbx_seq_one_letter_code
_entity_poly.pdbx_strand_id
1 'polypeptide(L)'
;MRWTAPGSELALLSAQPATCLASDTQLVRSGRALFSTPTLLGGQAAKAGLSCASCHINGRGNPHFLLAGVSAAPGTADVTNSFFSAARGNARFDPVAIPDLAKPGKVARDPDTRALEAFVRTLIVEEFGGQEPTPAMLDALATYVRAVRACSGEPSVGRRLGDQLSAIGDGVAGAELMLDRADPQGARLAIAAMRHQLGLIAERYAGPGFGRERAALLGASRELQVIGDMPDLARISPALERWKADFNKGVATRLRRAEGRSLYNAEHLARSLR
;
A
#
# COMPACT_ATOMS: atom_id res chain seq x y z
N MET A 1 -12.82 8.99 4.68
CA MET A 1 -11.62 8.20 5.02
C MET A 1 -11.45 8.21 6.53
N ARG A 2 -11.07 7.09 7.15
CA ARG A 2 -11.10 6.95 8.63
C ARG A 2 -9.91 7.59 9.36
N TRP A 3 -8.86 7.97 8.63
CA TRP A 3 -7.59 8.44 9.20
C TRP A 3 -7.06 9.71 8.50
N THR A 4 -7.94 10.53 7.95
CA THR A 4 -7.60 11.77 7.24
C THR A 4 -8.01 12.97 8.09
N ALA A 5 -7.13 13.96 8.21
CA ALA A 5 -7.45 15.21 8.89
C ALA A 5 -8.66 15.89 8.21
N PRO A 6 -9.67 16.34 8.97
CA PRO A 6 -10.81 17.05 8.42
C PRO A 6 -10.37 18.24 7.55
N GLY A 7 -10.94 18.36 6.36
CA GLY A 7 -10.59 19.39 5.38
C GLY A 7 -9.36 19.06 4.51
N SER A 8 -8.66 17.96 4.77
CA SER A 8 -7.52 17.51 3.94
C SER A 8 -7.91 16.49 2.86
N GLU A 9 -9.19 16.13 2.74
CA GLU A 9 -9.66 15.07 1.84
C GLU A 9 -9.31 15.38 0.38
N LEU A 10 -9.58 16.61 -0.07
CA LEU A 10 -9.27 17.00 -1.45
C LEU A 10 -7.77 16.91 -1.73
N ALA A 11 -6.92 17.43 -0.84
CA ALA A 11 -5.47 17.42 -1.00
C ALA A 11 -4.94 15.98 -1.06
N LEU A 12 -5.33 15.15 -0.07
CA LEU A 12 -4.91 13.75 0.02
C LEU A 12 -5.40 12.93 -1.17
N LEU A 13 -6.62 13.16 -1.66
CA LEU A 13 -7.22 12.38 -2.73
C LEU A 13 -6.84 12.86 -4.14
N SER A 14 -6.47 14.12 -4.33
CA SER A 14 -6.13 14.67 -5.66
C SER A 14 -4.64 14.63 -5.96
N ALA A 15 -3.79 14.63 -4.93
CA ALA A 15 -2.34 14.68 -5.07
C ALA A 15 -1.62 13.70 -4.13
N GLN A 16 -0.37 13.41 -4.45
CA GLN A 16 0.51 12.56 -3.65
C GLN A 16 1.96 13.02 -3.78
N PRO A 17 2.81 12.74 -2.77
CA PRO A 17 4.23 12.94 -2.92
C PRO A 17 4.78 12.12 -4.12
N ALA A 18 5.70 12.70 -4.87
CA ALA A 18 6.36 11.98 -5.96
C ALA A 18 7.15 10.77 -5.43
N THR A 19 7.15 9.68 -6.20
CA THR A 19 7.92 8.46 -5.90
C THR A 19 9.29 8.57 -6.56
N CYS A 20 10.36 8.59 -5.76
CA CYS A 20 11.73 8.59 -6.26
C CYS A 20 12.52 7.45 -5.61
N LEU A 21 12.97 6.52 -6.45
CA LEU A 21 13.67 5.31 -6.03
C LEU A 21 15.04 5.23 -6.71
N ALA A 22 16.04 4.71 -6.00
CA ALA A 22 17.36 4.46 -6.54
C ALA A 22 17.38 3.35 -7.61
N SER A 23 16.37 2.48 -7.63
CA SER A 23 16.17 1.44 -8.63
C SER A 23 14.69 1.00 -8.66
N ASP A 24 14.29 0.26 -9.69
CA ASP A 24 12.93 -0.31 -9.83
C ASP A 24 13.00 -1.83 -10.09
N THR A 25 13.90 -2.52 -9.40
CA THR A 25 14.07 -3.98 -9.54
C THR A 25 12.82 -4.73 -9.07
N GLN A 26 12.66 -5.99 -9.48
CA GLN A 26 11.55 -6.84 -9.03
C GLN A 26 11.46 -6.90 -7.50
N LEU A 27 12.60 -6.95 -6.80
CA LEU A 27 12.66 -6.94 -5.33
C LEU A 27 12.14 -5.63 -4.72
N VAL A 28 12.49 -4.47 -5.29
CA VAL A 28 11.96 -3.17 -4.88
C VAL A 28 10.46 -3.07 -5.12
N ARG A 29 9.99 -3.52 -6.29
CA ARG A 29 8.56 -3.54 -6.65
C ARG A 29 7.77 -4.45 -5.71
N SER A 30 8.30 -5.62 -5.40
CA SER A 30 7.73 -6.56 -4.42
C SER A 30 7.62 -5.91 -3.04
N GLY A 31 8.67 -5.25 -2.57
CA GLY A 31 8.67 -4.53 -1.31
C GLY A 31 7.62 -3.41 -1.28
N ARG A 32 7.52 -2.63 -2.37
CA ARG A 32 6.52 -1.56 -2.53
C ARG A 32 5.09 -2.11 -2.47
N ALA A 33 4.82 -3.26 -3.08
CA ALA A 33 3.52 -3.91 -3.00
C ALA A 33 3.18 -4.33 -1.56
N LEU A 34 4.08 -5.06 -0.89
CA LEU A 34 3.89 -5.49 0.50
C LEU A 34 3.70 -4.30 1.45
N PHE A 35 4.49 -3.24 1.27
CA PHE A 35 4.43 -2.00 2.06
C PHE A 35 3.07 -1.31 1.99
N SER A 36 2.34 -1.49 0.87
CA SER A 36 1.00 -0.94 0.65
C SER A 36 -0.15 -1.86 1.09
N THR A 37 0.15 -3.03 1.68
CA THR A 37 -0.85 -4.07 1.97
C THR A 37 -1.34 -3.97 3.41
N PRO A 38 -2.63 -3.66 3.67
CA PRO A 38 -3.12 -3.51 5.04
C PRO A 38 -3.02 -4.78 5.89
N THR A 39 -3.20 -5.95 5.28
CA THR A 39 -3.11 -7.25 5.95
C THR A 39 -1.68 -7.72 6.23
N LEU A 40 -0.66 -6.95 5.83
CA LEU A 40 0.71 -7.14 6.35
C LEU A 40 0.74 -6.76 7.84
N LEU A 41 0.02 -5.69 8.18
CA LEU A 41 -0.25 -5.30 9.55
C LEU A 41 -1.37 -6.17 10.11
N GLY A 42 -1.52 -6.21 11.43
CA GLY A 42 -2.58 -6.95 12.09
C GLY A 42 -3.58 -6.06 12.82
N GLY A 43 -4.33 -6.69 13.71
CA GLY A 43 -5.17 -6.02 14.70
C GLY A 43 -6.13 -4.97 14.12
N GLN A 44 -6.18 -3.81 14.78
CA GLN A 44 -7.04 -2.69 14.38
C GLN A 44 -6.50 -1.92 13.18
N ALA A 45 -5.18 -1.93 12.94
CA ALA A 45 -4.59 -1.28 11.78
C ALA A 45 -5.11 -1.88 10.47
N ALA A 46 -5.04 -3.21 10.34
CA ALA A 46 -5.58 -3.90 9.17
C ALA A 46 -7.08 -3.66 8.99
N LYS A 47 -7.86 -3.71 10.08
CA LYS A 47 -9.32 -3.44 10.07
C LYS A 47 -9.66 -2.00 9.68
N ALA A 48 -8.79 -1.05 10.00
CA ALA A 48 -8.91 0.35 9.59
C ALA A 48 -8.41 0.59 8.15
N GLY A 49 -7.90 -0.44 7.47
CA GLY A 49 -7.31 -0.33 6.14
C GLY A 49 -5.96 0.39 6.13
N LEU A 50 -5.26 0.41 7.26
CA LEU A 50 -3.94 1.02 7.36
C LEU A 50 -2.85 0.06 6.85
N SER A 51 -1.91 0.61 6.11
CA SER A 51 -0.64 -0.05 5.74
C SER A 51 0.52 0.88 6.06
N CYS A 52 1.76 0.43 5.86
CA CYS A 52 2.92 1.31 5.99
C CYS A 52 2.79 2.54 5.07
N ALA A 53 2.18 2.39 3.89
CA ALA A 53 1.92 3.47 2.94
C ALA A 53 0.85 4.49 3.40
N SER A 54 0.03 4.16 4.40
CA SER A 54 -0.92 5.12 4.99
C SER A 54 -0.21 6.23 5.74
N CYS A 55 0.89 5.90 6.43
CA CYS A 55 1.77 6.87 7.10
C CYS A 55 2.85 7.38 6.15
N HIS A 56 3.38 6.51 5.27
CA HIS A 56 4.52 6.81 4.41
C HIS A 56 4.14 6.76 2.91
N ILE A 57 3.35 7.72 2.43
CA ILE A 57 2.89 7.76 1.03
C ILE A 57 4.12 7.88 0.11
N ASN A 58 4.34 6.86 -0.72
CA ASN A 58 5.52 6.75 -1.59
C ASN A 58 6.86 6.87 -0.82
N GLY A 59 6.87 6.42 0.44
CA GLY A 59 8.02 6.53 1.34
C GLY A 59 8.16 7.89 2.03
N ARG A 60 7.29 8.87 1.73
CA ARG A 60 7.31 10.21 2.34
C ARG A 60 6.32 10.29 3.50
N GLY A 61 6.58 11.12 4.50
CA GLY A 61 5.62 11.35 5.59
C GLY A 61 4.28 11.85 5.07
N ASN A 62 3.17 11.41 5.67
CA ASN A 62 1.82 11.84 5.31
C ASN A 62 1.35 12.98 6.25
N PRO A 63 1.44 14.26 5.83
CA PRO A 63 1.02 15.39 6.67
C PRO A 63 -0.49 15.45 6.91
N HIS A 64 -1.29 14.69 6.14
CA HIS A 64 -2.75 14.65 6.26
C HIS A 64 -3.25 13.48 7.11
N PHE A 65 -2.35 12.66 7.65
CA PHE A 65 -2.73 11.55 8.53
C PHE A 65 -3.26 12.08 9.86
N LEU A 66 -4.47 11.70 10.24
CA LEU A 66 -5.05 11.98 11.54
C LEU A 66 -5.99 10.85 11.94
N LEU A 67 -5.65 10.11 12.98
CA LEU A 67 -6.49 9.07 13.55
C LEU A 67 -6.84 9.42 15.00
N ALA A 68 -8.13 9.50 15.31
CA ALA A 68 -8.59 9.82 16.65
C ALA A 68 -8.02 8.82 17.69
N GLY A 69 -7.49 9.34 18.80
CA GLY A 69 -6.85 8.53 19.84
C GLY A 69 -5.42 8.07 19.53
N VAL A 70 -4.92 8.29 18.31
CA VAL A 70 -3.55 7.94 17.87
C VAL A 70 -2.74 9.17 17.48
N SER A 71 -3.38 10.23 16.99
CA SER A 71 -2.72 11.46 16.53
C SER A 71 -3.10 12.64 17.42
N ALA A 72 -2.13 13.48 17.80
CA ALA A 72 -2.40 14.77 18.44
C ALA A 72 -2.63 15.90 17.41
N ALA A 73 -2.01 15.78 16.24
CA ALA A 73 -2.13 16.71 15.13
C ALA A 73 -1.99 15.97 13.79
N PRO A 74 -2.42 16.57 12.66
CA PRO A 74 -2.16 16.02 11.34
C PRO A 74 -0.67 15.72 11.11
N GLY A 75 -0.36 14.54 10.58
CA GLY A 75 1.01 14.08 10.34
C GLY A 75 1.72 13.48 11.56
N THR A 76 1.00 13.22 12.65
CA THR A 76 1.53 12.55 13.84
C THR A 76 0.87 11.20 14.08
N ALA A 77 1.60 10.28 14.71
CA ALA A 77 1.06 9.00 15.16
C ALA A 77 1.80 8.52 16.42
N ASP A 78 1.03 7.99 17.36
CA ASP A 78 1.50 7.22 18.51
C ASP A 78 1.41 5.72 18.17
N VAL A 79 2.53 5.13 17.75
CA VAL A 79 2.61 3.69 17.45
C VAL A 79 2.79 2.83 18.71
N THR A 80 2.97 3.46 19.87
CA THR A 80 2.99 2.83 21.19
C THR A 80 1.62 2.87 21.89
N ASN A 81 0.58 3.28 21.16
CA ASN A 81 -0.79 3.21 21.62
C ASN A 81 -1.33 1.77 21.57
N SER A 82 -2.05 1.35 22.61
CA SER A 82 -2.66 0.01 22.70
C SER A 82 -3.72 -0.26 21.62
N PHE A 83 -4.16 0.76 20.88
CA PHE A 83 -4.99 0.60 19.69
C PHE A 83 -4.34 -0.32 18.65
N PHE A 84 -3.03 -0.20 18.42
CA PHE A 84 -2.33 -0.99 17.40
C PHE A 84 -1.92 -2.36 17.91
N SER A 85 -1.35 -2.42 19.12
CA SER A 85 -0.94 -3.67 19.75
C SER A 85 -0.90 -3.54 21.27
N ALA A 86 -1.45 -4.52 21.98
CA ALA A 86 -1.33 -4.60 23.42
C ALA A 86 0.12 -4.82 23.89
N ALA A 87 0.98 -5.44 23.05
CA ALA A 87 2.36 -5.76 23.41
C ALA A 87 3.26 -4.51 23.56
N ARG A 88 2.92 -3.41 22.87
CA ARG A 88 3.70 -2.16 22.86
C ARG A 88 2.98 -0.97 23.50
N GLY A 89 1.78 -1.20 24.05
CA GLY A 89 1.04 -0.21 24.82
C GLY A 89 1.85 0.33 25.99
N ASN A 90 2.28 1.59 25.93
CA ASN A 90 3.04 2.23 27.01
C ASN A 90 2.16 3.02 28.00
N ALA A 91 0.84 3.02 27.78
CA ALA A 91 -0.18 3.79 28.53
C ALA A 91 0.04 5.31 28.54
N ARG A 92 0.87 5.83 27.64
CA ARG A 92 1.10 7.26 27.41
C ARG A 92 0.52 7.62 26.05
N PHE A 93 0.07 8.86 25.92
CA PHE A 93 -0.30 9.42 24.63
C PHE A 93 0.86 10.32 24.17
N ASP A 94 1.79 9.74 23.43
CA ASP A 94 3.03 10.38 22.97
C ASP A 94 3.19 10.35 21.44
N PRO A 95 2.21 10.88 20.68
CA PRO A 95 2.28 10.90 19.22
C PRO A 95 3.47 11.71 18.74
N VAL A 96 4.20 11.13 17.79
CA VAL A 96 5.37 11.75 17.16
C VAL A 96 5.11 12.04 15.69
N ALA A 97 5.88 12.96 15.12
CA ALA A 97 5.85 13.23 13.69
C ALA A 97 6.21 11.98 12.88
N ILE A 98 5.40 11.69 11.86
CA ILE A 98 5.65 10.56 10.96
C ILE A 98 6.92 10.85 10.14
N PRO A 99 7.95 10.00 10.20
CA PRO A 99 9.22 10.29 9.52
C PRO A 99 9.13 10.14 8.00
N ASP A 100 9.94 10.91 7.29
CA ASP A 100 10.20 10.75 5.86
C ASP A 100 11.28 9.68 5.65
N LEU A 101 10.94 8.58 4.98
CA LEU A 101 11.87 7.46 4.79
C LEU A 101 13.00 7.81 3.83
N ALA A 102 12.93 8.89 3.05
CA ALA A 102 14.07 9.34 2.26
C ALA A 102 15.19 9.97 3.11
N LYS A 103 14.90 10.34 4.37
CA LYS A 103 15.87 10.94 5.29
C LYS A 103 16.54 9.84 6.14
N PRO A 104 17.76 10.08 6.66
CA PRO A 104 18.38 9.20 7.65
C PRO A 104 17.43 8.93 8.82
N GLY A 105 17.37 7.68 9.26
CA GLY A 105 16.49 7.22 10.33
C GLY A 105 17.24 6.73 11.56
N LYS A 106 16.49 6.24 12.56
CA LYS A 106 17.03 5.71 13.84
C LYS A 106 17.71 4.34 13.70
N VAL A 107 17.55 3.67 12.56
CA VAL A 107 18.10 2.33 12.29
C VAL A 107 19.08 2.38 11.13
N ALA A 108 20.18 1.62 11.25
CA ALA A 108 21.13 1.42 10.16
C ALA A 108 20.44 0.78 8.96
N ARG A 109 20.77 1.26 7.76
CA ARG A 109 20.21 0.76 6.49
C ARG A 109 21.19 -0.05 5.67
N ASP A 110 22.36 -0.32 6.22
CA ASP A 110 23.35 -1.20 5.62
C ASP A 110 22.75 -2.60 5.42
N PRO A 111 22.73 -3.13 4.17
CA PRO A 111 22.28 -4.49 3.88
C PRO A 111 22.98 -5.57 4.71
N ASP A 112 24.28 -5.41 4.99
CA ASP A 112 25.10 -6.45 5.61
C ASP A 112 24.75 -6.67 7.08
N THR A 113 24.30 -5.61 7.75
CA THR A 113 23.92 -5.67 9.18
C THR A 113 22.54 -6.27 9.43
N ARG A 114 21.67 -6.30 8.40
CA ARG A 114 20.27 -6.73 8.49
C ARG A 114 19.43 -6.02 9.58
N ALA A 115 19.90 -4.88 10.09
CA ALA A 115 19.26 -4.15 11.18
C ALA A 115 17.88 -3.60 10.78
N LEU A 116 17.73 -3.18 9.52
CA LEU A 116 16.47 -2.67 8.98
C LEU A 116 15.40 -3.75 8.93
N GLU A 117 15.75 -4.98 8.56
CA GLU A 117 14.84 -6.13 8.52
C GLU A 117 14.33 -6.48 9.92
N ALA A 118 15.21 -6.54 10.92
CA ALA A 118 14.84 -6.75 12.31
C ALA A 118 13.92 -5.64 12.85
N PHE A 119 14.21 -4.38 12.47
CA PHE A 119 13.36 -3.25 12.81
C PHE A 119 11.98 -3.35 12.14
N VAL A 120 11.91 -3.61 10.84
CA VAL A 120 10.64 -3.78 10.10
C VAL A 120 9.81 -4.92 10.67
N ARG A 121 10.43 -6.06 11.00
CA ARG A 121 9.75 -7.16 11.70
C ARG A 121 9.13 -6.67 13.02
N THR A 122 9.88 -5.93 13.82
CA THR A 122 9.42 -5.38 15.11
C THR A 122 8.20 -4.47 14.92
N LEU A 123 8.21 -3.59 13.92
CA LEU A 123 7.05 -2.77 13.58
C LEU A 123 5.84 -3.66 13.27
N ILE A 124 6.00 -4.61 12.35
CA ILE A 124 4.89 -5.44 11.88
C ILE A 124 4.29 -6.27 13.02
N VAL A 125 5.11 -7.02 13.75
CA VAL A 125 4.65 -7.99 14.74
C VAL A 125 4.32 -7.31 16.06
N GLU A 126 5.24 -6.51 16.60
CA GLU A 126 5.12 -6.01 17.97
C GLU A 126 4.27 -4.74 18.04
N GLU A 127 4.44 -3.79 17.10
CA GLU A 127 3.70 -2.51 17.13
C GLU A 127 2.31 -2.65 16.49
N PHE A 128 2.19 -3.39 15.40
CA PHE A 128 0.94 -3.50 14.63
C PHE A 128 0.24 -4.86 14.72
N GLY A 129 0.78 -5.82 15.50
CA GLY A 129 0.13 -7.11 15.74
C GLY A 129 -0.04 -8.00 14.50
N GLY A 130 0.78 -7.79 13.48
CA GLY A 130 0.81 -8.59 12.25
C GLY A 130 1.41 -9.97 12.46
N GLN A 131 1.22 -10.85 11.48
CA GLN A 131 1.87 -12.16 11.48
C GLN A 131 3.37 -12.02 11.19
N GLU A 132 4.17 -12.99 11.66
CA GLU A 132 5.60 -13.04 11.39
C GLU A 132 5.86 -13.02 9.87
N PRO A 133 6.57 -11.99 9.35
CA PRO A 133 6.97 -11.94 7.95
C PRO A 133 8.05 -12.98 7.64
N THR A 134 8.01 -13.57 6.45
CA THR A 134 9.09 -14.47 6.01
C THR A 134 10.40 -13.70 5.75
N PRO A 135 11.55 -14.39 5.70
CA PRO A 135 12.82 -13.76 5.30
C PRO A 135 12.75 -13.09 3.92
N ALA A 136 12.01 -13.67 2.97
CA ALA A 136 11.84 -13.12 1.64
C ALA A 136 11.02 -11.82 1.64
N MET A 137 9.95 -11.77 2.46
CA MET A 137 9.14 -10.56 2.66
C MET A 137 9.96 -9.44 3.30
N LEU A 138 10.73 -9.74 4.36
CA LEU A 138 11.58 -8.75 5.04
C LEU A 138 12.66 -8.19 4.12
N ASP A 139 13.29 -9.06 3.32
CA ASP A 139 14.28 -8.67 2.31
C ASP A 139 13.68 -7.70 1.28
N ALA A 140 12.48 -8.00 0.76
CA ALA A 140 11.80 -7.13 -0.18
C ALA A 140 11.41 -5.78 0.44
N LEU A 141 10.79 -5.78 1.63
CA LEU A 141 10.40 -4.57 2.35
C LEU A 141 11.60 -3.68 2.67
N ALA A 142 12.68 -4.25 3.23
CA ALA A 142 13.87 -3.50 3.57
C ALA A 142 14.57 -2.96 2.32
N THR A 143 14.60 -3.73 1.23
CA THR A 143 15.13 -3.28 -0.06
C THR A 143 14.34 -2.10 -0.63
N TYR A 144 13.00 -2.14 -0.55
CA TYR A 144 12.17 -1.00 -0.94
C TYR A 144 12.48 0.25 -0.09
N VAL A 145 12.52 0.13 1.24
CA VAL A 145 12.85 1.25 2.14
C VAL A 145 14.26 1.80 1.87
N ARG A 146 15.23 0.93 1.58
CA ARG A 146 16.58 1.32 1.15
C ARG A 146 16.60 1.98 -0.23
N ALA A 147 15.62 1.75 -1.09
CA ALA A 147 15.55 2.36 -2.41
C ALA A 147 14.93 3.77 -2.38
N VAL A 148 14.13 4.12 -1.36
CA VAL A 148 13.48 5.45 -1.25
C VAL A 148 14.50 6.59 -1.19
N ARG A 149 14.33 7.60 -2.03
CA ARG A 149 15.20 8.79 -2.14
C ARG A 149 14.39 10.08 -2.14
N ALA A 150 15.08 11.19 -1.88
CA ALA A 150 14.51 12.50 -2.13
C ALA A 150 14.37 12.73 -3.65
N CYS A 151 13.27 13.35 -4.06
CA CYS A 151 13.07 13.78 -5.44
C CYS A 151 13.80 15.09 -5.72
N SER A 152 14.40 15.21 -6.90
CA SER A 152 15.05 16.44 -7.40
C SER A 152 14.07 17.41 -8.08
N GLY A 153 12.86 16.95 -8.44
CA GLY A 153 11.81 17.72 -9.13
C GLY A 153 10.59 18.01 -8.26
N GLU A 154 9.41 18.12 -8.88
CA GLU A 154 8.15 18.43 -8.18
C GLU A 154 7.90 17.48 -7.01
N PRO A 155 7.75 18.00 -5.78
CA PRO A 155 7.61 17.16 -4.59
C PRO A 155 6.24 16.48 -4.53
N SER A 156 5.24 17.00 -5.25
CA SER A 156 3.86 16.52 -5.25
C SER A 156 3.34 16.42 -6.68
N VAL A 157 2.76 15.27 -7.01
CA VAL A 157 2.16 14.98 -8.33
C VAL A 157 0.68 14.67 -8.17
N GLY A 158 -0.09 14.92 -9.22
CA GLY A 158 -1.51 14.55 -9.23
C GLY A 158 -1.68 13.03 -9.18
N ARG A 159 -2.63 12.53 -8.37
CA ARG A 159 -2.98 11.11 -8.36
C ARG A 159 -3.71 10.74 -9.65
N ARG A 160 -3.35 9.60 -10.22
CA ARG A 160 -3.92 9.07 -11.47
C ARG A 160 -4.27 7.60 -11.30
N LEU A 161 -5.17 7.11 -12.16
CA LEU A 161 -5.44 5.68 -12.29
C LEU A 161 -4.15 4.90 -12.60
N GLY A 162 -3.28 5.49 -13.43
CA GLY A 162 -1.99 4.91 -13.81
C GLY A 162 -1.14 4.48 -12.61
N ASP A 163 -1.12 5.27 -11.54
CA ASP A 163 -0.33 4.98 -10.34
C ASP A 163 -0.81 3.68 -9.66
N GLN A 164 -2.12 3.50 -9.55
CA GLN A 164 -2.71 2.31 -8.91
C GLN A 164 -2.67 1.09 -9.82
N LEU A 165 -2.74 1.26 -11.14
CA LEU A 165 -2.50 0.17 -12.10
C LEU A 165 -1.04 -0.31 -12.04
N SER A 166 -0.08 0.60 -11.85
CA SER A 166 1.33 0.25 -11.60
C SER A 166 1.50 -0.49 -10.28
N ALA A 167 0.84 -0.07 -9.20
CA ALA A 167 0.84 -0.78 -7.92
C ALA A 167 0.26 -2.21 -8.02
N ILE A 168 -0.76 -2.43 -8.86
CA ILE A 168 -1.21 -3.80 -9.18
C ILE A 168 -0.10 -4.59 -9.89
N GLY A 169 0.61 -3.95 -10.82
CA GLY A 169 1.77 -4.57 -11.48
C GLY A 169 2.89 -4.93 -10.50
N ASP A 170 3.10 -4.14 -9.46
CA ASP A 170 4.05 -4.46 -8.39
C ASP A 170 3.61 -5.66 -7.56
N GLY A 171 2.30 -5.80 -7.33
CA GLY A 171 1.74 -7.00 -6.68
C GLY A 171 1.95 -8.28 -7.51
N VAL A 172 1.88 -8.20 -8.85
CA VAL A 172 2.22 -9.33 -9.73
C VAL A 172 3.71 -9.68 -9.59
N ALA A 173 4.59 -8.70 -9.72
CA ALA A 173 6.03 -8.88 -9.54
C ALA A 173 6.38 -9.45 -8.16
N GLY A 174 5.66 -9.01 -7.13
CA GLY A 174 5.73 -9.55 -5.76
C GLY A 174 5.31 -11.00 -5.68
N ALA A 175 4.18 -11.38 -6.26
CA ALA A 175 3.71 -12.76 -6.22
C ALA A 175 4.69 -13.70 -6.93
N GLU A 176 5.17 -13.32 -8.12
CA GLU A 176 6.18 -14.08 -8.88
C GLU A 176 7.46 -14.28 -8.07
N LEU A 177 8.04 -13.20 -7.53
CA LEU A 177 9.26 -13.29 -6.73
C LEU A 177 9.09 -14.19 -5.51
N MET A 178 7.94 -14.14 -4.84
CA MET A 178 7.69 -14.96 -3.65
C MET A 178 7.52 -16.43 -4.02
N LEU A 179 6.87 -16.73 -5.16
CA LEU A 179 6.79 -18.11 -5.67
C LEU A 179 8.17 -18.67 -6.02
N ASP A 180 9.02 -17.89 -6.68
CA ASP A 180 10.40 -18.27 -7.01
C ASP A 180 11.25 -18.56 -5.76
N ARG A 181 10.94 -17.87 -4.65
CA ARG A 181 11.57 -18.05 -3.35
C ARG A 181 10.89 -19.13 -2.48
N ALA A 182 9.95 -19.90 -3.04
CA ALA A 182 9.15 -20.89 -2.33
C ALA A 182 8.42 -20.31 -1.09
N ASP A 183 7.98 -19.06 -1.18
CA ASP A 183 7.27 -18.32 -0.13
C ASP A 183 5.77 -18.16 -0.46
N PRO A 184 4.93 -19.14 -0.10
CA PRO A 184 3.49 -19.05 -0.33
C PRO A 184 2.81 -17.98 0.54
N GLN A 185 3.38 -17.59 1.68
CA GLN A 185 2.82 -16.55 2.53
C GLN A 185 3.00 -15.19 1.86
N GLY A 186 4.22 -14.89 1.42
CA GLY A 186 4.54 -13.68 0.65
C GLY A 186 3.73 -13.58 -0.64
N ALA A 187 3.57 -14.68 -1.37
CA ALA A 187 2.79 -14.70 -2.61
C ALA A 187 1.31 -14.32 -2.36
N ARG A 188 0.67 -14.90 -1.34
CA ARG A 188 -0.71 -14.56 -0.96
C ARG A 188 -0.84 -13.10 -0.54
N LEU A 189 0.15 -12.56 0.17
CA LEU A 189 0.11 -11.19 0.61
C LEU A 189 0.30 -10.20 -0.55
N ALA A 190 1.15 -10.52 -1.53
CA ALA A 190 1.27 -9.75 -2.77
C ALA A 190 -0.04 -9.77 -3.59
N ILE A 191 -0.75 -10.91 -3.60
CA ILE A 191 -2.10 -11.00 -4.19
C ILE A 191 -3.11 -10.15 -3.43
N ALA A 192 -3.06 -10.14 -2.09
CA ALA A 192 -3.88 -9.26 -1.27
C ALA A 192 -3.59 -7.77 -1.56
N ALA A 193 -2.33 -7.41 -1.84
CA ALA A 193 -1.94 -6.06 -2.25
C ALA A 193 -2.69 -5.63 -3.53
N MET A 194 -2.71 -6.49 -4.55
CA MET A 194 -3.42 -6.22 -5.80
C MET A 194 -4.93 -6.01 -5.55
N ARG A 195 -5.54 -6.87 -4.74
CA ARG A 195 -6.96 -6.78 -4.40
C ARG A 195 -7.29 -5.50 -3.63
N HIS A 196 -6.40 -5.07 -2.74
CA HIS A 196 -6.52 -3.79 -2.06
C HIS A 196 -6.52 -2.63 -3.06
N GLN A 197 -5.59 -2.62 -4.02
CA GLN A 197 -5.56 -1.59 -5.06
C GLN A 197 -6.83 -1.58 -5.93
N LEU A 198 -7.38 -2.74 -6.28
CA LEU A 198 -8.67 -2.80 -6.99
C LEU A 198 -9.81 -2.17 -6.20
N GLY A 199 -9.84 -2.37 -4.87
CA GLY A 199 -10.80 -1.73 -3.97
C GLY A 199 -10.66 -0.21 -3.97
N LEU A 200 -9.43 0.29 -3.83
CA LEU A 200 -9.16 1.74 -3.86
C LEU A 200 -9.51 2.37 -5.21
N ILE A 201 -9.26 1.67 -6.33
CA ILE A 201 -9.71 2.12 -7.65
C ILE A 201 -11.24 2.17 -7.70
N ALA A 202 -11.94 1.15 -7.19
CA ALA A 202 -13.41 1.10 -7.21
C ALA A 202 -14.04 2.28 -6.44
N GLU A 203 -13.40 2.76 -5.37
CA GLU A 203 -13.82 3.96 -4.64
C GLU A 203 -13.73 5.23 -5.50
N ARG A 204 -12.81 5.29 -6.48
CA ARG A 204 -12.67 6.44 -7.40
C ARG A 204 -13.69 6.46 -8.52
N TYR A 205 -14.29 5.32 -8.84
CA TYR A 205 -15.37 5.19 -9.80
C TYR A 205 -16.74 5.23 -9.10
N ALA A 206 -16.95 6.24 -8.26
CA ALA A 206 -18.17 6.39 -7.47
C ALA A 206 -19.34 7.00 -8.26
N GLY A 207 -20.57 6.64 -7.90
CA GLY A 207 -21.80 7.15 -8.51
C GLY A 207 -22.48 6.17 -9.49
N PRO A 208 -23.73 6.48 -9.91
CA PRO A 208 -24.56 5.55 -10.68
C PRO A 208 -24.00 5.23 -12.08
N GLY A 209 -23.22 6.15 -12.67
CA GLY A 209 -22.65 6.00 -14.01
C GLY A 209 -21.51 4.97 -14.15
N PHE A 210 -21.05 4.38 -13.04
CA PHE A 210 -19.90 3.47 -13.02
C PHE A 210 -20.21 2.06 -12.51
N GLY A 211 -21.48 1.65 -12.52
CA GLY A 211 -21.90 0.32 -12.06
C GLY A 211 -21.15 -0.82 -12.77
N ARG A 212 -20.88 -0.68 -14.08
CA ARG A 212 -20.17 -1.68 -14.88
C ARG A 212 -18.68 -1.76 -14.52
N GLU A 213 -18.02 -0.62 -14.31
CA GLU A 213 -16.62 -0.54 -13.90
C GLU A 213 -16.42 -1.14 -12.51
N ARG A 214 -17.27 -0.77 -11.54
CA ARG A 214 -17.22 -1.30 -10.17
C ARG A 214 -17.49 -2.79 -10.11
N ALA A 215 -18.48 -3.29 -10.86
CA ALA A 215 -18.76 -4.73 -10.95
C ALA A 215 -17.57 -5.50 -11.54
N ALA A 216 -16.92 -4.95 -12.58
CA ALA A 216 -15.75 -5.58 -13.20
C ALA A 216 -14.52 -5.60 -12.26
N LEU A 217 -14.28 -4.52 -11.51
CA LEU A 217 -13.23 -4.47 -10.48
C LEU A 217 -13.48 -5.50 -9.36
N LEU A 218 -14.74 -5.64 -8.93
CA LEU A 218 -15.12 -6.66 -7.94
C LEU A 218 -14.92 -8.09 -8.48
N GLY A 219 -15.30 -8.34 -9.73
CA GLY A 219 -15.05 -9.61 -10.42
C GLY A 219 -13.56 -9.96 -10.45
N ALA A 220 -12.73 -9.02 -10.92
CA ALA A 220 -11.28 -9.19 -10.97
C ALA A 220 -10.67 -9.44 -9.58
N SER A 221 -11.18 -8.78 -8.53
CA SER A 221 -10.72 -9.00 -7.14
C SER A 221 -11.10 -10.39 -6.61
N ARG A 222 -12.25 -10.93 -7.02
CA ARG A 222 -12.67 -12.30 -6.68
C ARG A 222 -11.84 -13.35 -7.41
N GLU A 223 -11.52 -13.13 -8.68
CA GLU A 223 -10.60 -14.00 -9.43
C GLU A 223 -9.22 -14.07 -8.76
N LEU A 224 -8.68 -12.92 -8.33
CA LEU A 224 -7.43 -12.89 -7.57
C LEU A 224 -7.50 -13.66 -6.24
N GLN A 225 -8.63 -13.59 -5.52
CA GLN A 225 -8.82 -14.40 -4.30
C GLN A 225 -8.73 -15.90 -4.64
N VAL A 226 -9.43 -16.34 -5.69
CA VAL A 226 -9.38 -17.75 -6.13
C VAL A 226 -7.95 -18.17 -6.49
N ILE A 227 -7.18 -17.30 -7.16
CA ILE A 227 -5.78 -17.56 -7.50
C ILE A 227 -4.91 -17.67 -6.24
N GLY A 228 -5.07 -16.77 -5.26
CA GLY A 228 -4.32 -16.81 -4.00
C GLY A 228 -4.65 -18.00 -3.09
N ASP A 229 -5.86 -18.53 -3.21
CA ASP A 229 -6.33 -19.69 -2.44
C ASP A 229 -6.00 -21.04 -3.11
N MET A 230 -5.35 -21.03 -4.28
CA MET A 230 -4.96 -22.28 -4.95
C MET A 230 -4.02 -23.09 -4.05
N PRO A 231 -4.27 -24.40 -3.85
CA PRO A 231 -3.39 -25.26 -3.05
C PRO A 231 -2.07 -25.56 -3.77
N ASP A 232 -2.11 -25.61 -5.10
CA ASP A 232 -0.96 -25.89 -5.94
C ASP A 232 -0.28 -24.58 -6.39
N LEU A 233 0.89 -24.30 -5.80
CA LEU A 233 1.67 -23.09 -6.06
C LEU A 233 2.12 -23.01 -7.52
N ALA A 234 2.37 -24.15 -8.18
CA ALA A 234 2.81 -24.17 -9.58
C ALA A 234 1.73 -23.63 -10.54
N ARG A 235 0.47 -23.62 -10.11
CA ARG A 235 -0.65 -23.08 -10.90
C ARG A 235 -0.88 -21.59 -10.70
N ILE A 236 -0.32 -20.99 -9.64
CA ILE A 236 -0.54 -19.59 -9.31
C ILE A 236 0.08 -18.69 -10.38
N SER A 237 1.36 -18.89 -10.73
CA SER A 237 2.04 -18.01 -11.68
C SER A 237 1.35 -17.98 -13.06
N PRO A 238 1.07 -19.11 -13.73
CA PRO A 238 0.36 -19.10 -15.01
C PRO A 238 -1.07 -18.52 -14.91
N ALA A 239 -1.74 -18.68 -13.77
CA ALA A 239 -3.06 -18.09 -13.56
C ALA A 239 -2.99 -16.56 -13.38
N LEU A 240 -1.98 -16.06 -12.67
CA LEU A 240 -1.72 -14.62 -12.52
C LEU A 240 -1.37 -13.96 -13.85
N GLU A 241 -0.53 -14.61 -14.68
CA GLU A 241 -0.19 -14.11 -16.01
C GLU A 241 -1.43 -13.94 -16.89
N ARG A 242 -2.28 -14.98 -16.95
CA ARG A 242 -3.55 -14.94 -17.69
C ARG A 242 -4.48 -13.86 -17.15
N TRP A 243 -4.69 -13.84 -15.84
CA TRP A 243 -5.50 -12.83 -15.18
C TRP A 243 -5.02 -11.41 -15.50
N LYS A 244 -3.70 -11.16 -15.44
CA LYS A 244 -3.13 -9.85 -15.72
C LYS A 244 -3.32 -9.44 -17.17
N ALA A 245 -3.15 -10.37 -18.11
CA ALA A 245 -3.38 -10.12 -19.53
C ALA A 245 -4.85 -9.75 -19.81
N ASP A 246 -5.80 -10.51 -19.26
CA ASP A 246 -7.23 -10.28 -19.44
C ASP A 246 -7.70 -9.00 -18.75
N PHE A 247 -7.24 -8.77 -17.52
CA PHE A 247 -7.48 -7.54 -16.78
C PHE A 247 -6.99 -6.31 -17.57
N ASN A 248 -5.79 -6.37 -18.13
CA ASN A 248 -5.21 -5.27 -18.89
C ASN A 248 -6.00 -4.99 -20.18
N LYS A 249 -6.37 -6.04 -20.94
CA LYS A 249 -7.12 -5.91 -22.20
C LYS A 249 -8.54 -5.40 -21.95
N GLY A 250 -9.21 -5.91 -20.93
CA GLY A 250 -10.61 -5.60 -20.61
C GLY A 250 -10.77 -4.46 -19.60
N VAL A 251 -10.63 -4.78 -18.31
CA VAL A 251 -10.98 -3.91 -17.19
C VAL A 251 -10.15 -2.63 -17.20
N ALA A 252 -8.82 -2.72 -17.26
CA ALA A 252 -7.93 -1.56 -17.23
C ALA A 252 -8.18 -0.60 -18.40
N THR A 253 -8.37 -1.12 -19.61
CA THR A 253 -8.72 -0.31 -20.79
C THR A 253 -10.01 0.47 -20.58
N ARG A 254 -11.05 -0.17 -20.03
CA ARG A 254 -12.32 0.50 -19.71
C ARG A 254 -12.14 1.60 -18.68
N LEU A 255 -11.40 1.32 -17.60
CA LEU A 255 -11.14 2.30 -16.53
C LEU A 255 -10.41 3.53 -17.10
N ARG A 256 -9.35 3.35 -17.90
CA ARG A 256 -8.62 4.46 -18.53
C ARG A 256 -9.52 5.36 -19.37
N ARG A 257 -10.41 4.78 -20.19
CA ARG A 257 -11.38 5.55 -20.99
C ARG A 257 -12.35 6.36 -20.13
N ALA A 258 -12.63 5.90 -18.92
CA ALA A 258 -13.56 6.51 -17.98
C ALA A 258 -12.88 7.43 -16.94
N GLU A 259 -11.54 7.47 -16.88
CA GLU A 259 -10.78 8.17 -15.84
C GLU A 259 -11.15 9.65 -15.73
N GLY A 260 -11.29 10.35 -16.86
CA GLY A 260 -11.63 11.78 -16.87
C GLY A 260 -12.98 12.13 -16.23
N ARG A 261 -13.91 11.17 -16.14
CA ARG A 261 -15.23 11.33 -15.50
C ARG A 261 -15.27 10.86 -14.04
N SER A 262 -14.18 10.24 -13.58
CA SER A 262 -14.08 9.64 -12.24
C SER A 262 -13.55 10.62 -11.20
N LEU A 263 -13.41 10.18 -9.95
CA LEU A 263 -12.81 10.95 -8.87
C LEU A 263 -11.27 11.04 -8.94
N TYR A 264 -10.63 10.57 -10.01
CA TYR A 264 -9.25 10.96 -10.33
C TYR A 264 -9.18 12.37 -10.93
N ASN A 265 -10.27 12.85 -11.55
CA ASN A 265 -10.37 14.24 -11.97
C ASN A 265 -10.60 15.13 -10.74
N ALA A 266 -9.69 16.08 -10.51
CA ALA A 266 -9.69 16.91 -9.32
C ALA A 266 -10.96 17.79 -9.20
N GLU A 267 -11.54 18.24 -10.31
CA GLU A 267 -12.77 19.03 -10.30
C GLU A 267 -13.98 18.18 -9.91
N HIS A 268 -14.09 16.98 -10.48
CA HIS A 268 -15.14 16.02 -10.10
C HIS A 268 -15.03 15.64 -8.63
N LEU A 269 -13.81 15.39 -8.16
CA LEU A 269 -13.52 15.12 -6.76
C LEU A 269 -13.92 16.29 -5.85
N ALA A 270 -13.51 17.52 -6.18
CA ALA A 270 -13.85 18.70 -5.38
C ALA A 270 -15.37 18.91 -5.29
N ARG A 271 -16.13 18.65 -6.37
CA ARG A 271 -17.60 18.70 -6.35
C ARG A 271 -18.21 17.61 -5.46
N SER A 272 -17.62 16.42 -5.41
CA SER A 272 -18.13 15.30 -4.60
C SER A 272 -17.89 15.42 -3.10
N LEU A 273 -17.01 16.34 -2.68
CA LEU A 273 -16.66 16.59 -1.27
C LEU A 273 -17.42 17.78 -0.67
N ARG A 274 -18.25 18.46 -1.46
CA ARG A 274 -19.14 19.53 -1.00
C ARG A 274 -20.50 18.95 -0.61
#